data_AF-A0A947JVJ2-F1
#
_entry.id   AF-A0A947JVJ2-F1
#
_cell.length_a   1.000
_cell.length_b   1.000
_cell.length_c   1.000
_cell.angle_alpha   90.00
_cell.angle_beta   90.00
_cell.angle_gamma   90.00
#
_symmetry.space_group_name_H-M   'P 1'
#
loop_
_entity.id
_entity.type
_entity.pdbx_description
1 polymer ?
#
loop_
_entity_poly.entity_id
_entity_poly.type
_entity_poly.pdbx_seq_one_letter_code
_entity_poly.pdbx_strand_id
1 'polypeptide(L)'
;ERLIEKERKLGADLKFEDIVEEVAGVYPRIMMEGEMDAGAWSCGMVAGLIHDIPTCKDLIDTIMTQADQIIRQRLTGFLNA
;
A
#
# COMPACT_ATOMS: atom_id res chain seq x y z
N GLU A 1 -5.58 -12.89 11.89
CA GLU A 1 -5.98 -12.94 13.32
C GLU A 1 -4.91 -13.49 14.27
N ARG A 2 -4.17 -14.56 13.91
CA ARG A 2 -3.20 -15.22 14.80
C ARG A 2 -2.07 -14.32 15.34
N LEU A 3 -1.51 -13.43 14.50
CA LEU A 3 -0.46 -12.50 14.90
C LEU A 3 -0.94 -11.45 15.92
N ILE A 4 -2.10 -10.86 15.69
CA ILE A 4 -2.72 -9.88 16.61
C ILE A 4 -3.08 -10.54 17.94
N GLU A 5 -3.48 -11.82 17.92
CA GLU A 5 -3.75 -12.58 19.15
C GLU A 5 -2.47 -12.84 19.95
N LYS A 6 -1.36 -13.21 19.28
CA LYS A 6 -0.04 -13.37 19.92
C LYS A 6 0.45 -12.05 20.52
N GLU A 7 0.32 -10.95 19.78
CA GLU A 7 0.65 -9.61 20.26
C GLU A 7 -0.15 -9.24 21.51
N ARG A 8 -1.47 -9.47 21.51
CA ARG A 8 -2.33 -9.19 22.68
C ARG A 8 -1.99 -10.07 23.88
N LYS A 9 -1.63 -11.34 23.67
CA LYS A 9 -1.32 -12.30 24.73
C LYS A 9 0.05 -12.08 25.36
N LEU A 10 1.08 -11.84 24.54
CA LEU A 10 2.47 -11.75 24.98
C LEU A 10 2.86 -10.31 25.34
N GLY A 11 2.21 -9.29 24.75
CA GLY A 11 2.43 -7.89 25.09
C GLY A 11 3.91 -7.51 25.01
N ALA A 12 4.46 -7.01 26.13
CA ALA A 12 5.86 -6.61 26.22
C ALA A 12 6.86 -7.78 26.15
N ASP A 13 6.41 -9.01 26.40
CA ASP A 13 7.25 -10.21 26.35
C ASP A 13 7.32 -10.82 24.93
N LEU A 14 6.60 -10.26 23.96
CA LEU A 14 6.60 -10.70 22.57
C LEU A 14 8.02 -10.60 21.99
N LYS A 15 8.52 -11.71 21.45
CA LYS A 15 9.79 -11.75 20.73
C LYS A 15 9.57 -12.00 19.25
N PHE A 16 10.59 -11.72 18.46
CA PHE A 16 10.53 -11.93 17.01
C PHE A 16 10.31 -13.40 16.67
N GLU A 17 10.93 -14.32 17.42
CA GLU A 17 10.79 -15.76 17.26
C GLU A 17 9.33 -16.23 17.42
N ASP A 18 8.51 -15.49 18.19
CA ASP A 18 7.10 -15.81 18.38
C ASP A 18 6.23 -15.52 17.15
N ILE A 19 6.71 -14.68 16.22
CA ILE A 19 5.95 -14.22 15.03
C ILE A 19 6.65 -14.50 13.70
N VAL A 20 7.83 -15.14 13.73
CA VAL A 20 8.69 -15.31 12.54
C VAL A 20 7.98 -16.04 11.41
N GLU A 21 7.15 -17.06 11.70
CA GLU A 21 6.43 -17.82 10.69
C GLU A 21 5.34 -16.99 9.98
N GLU A 22 4.79 -15.98 10.67
CA GLU A 22 3.75 -15.10 10.14
C GLU A 22 4.28 -13.88 9.38
N VAL A 23 5.55 -13.52 9.56
CA VAL A 23 6.16 -12.30 8.97
C VAL A 23 7.33 -12.57 8.04
N ALA A 24 8.04 -13.69 8.20
CA ALA A 24 9.20 -14.03 7.39
C ALA A 24 8.83 -14.98 6.24
N GLY A 25 9.31 -14.71 5.02
CA GLY A 25 9.16 -15.61 3.88
C GLY A 25 7.74 -15.75 3.31
N VAL A 26 6.77 -14.99 3.82
CA VAL A 26 5.37 -15.00 3.35
C VAL A 26 5.15 -14.14 2.10
N TYR A 27 5.98 -13.11 1.89
CA TYR A 27 5.88 -12.16 0.76
C TYR A 27 5.82 -12.82 -0.62
N PRO A 28 6.69 -13.79 -0.96
CA PRO A 28 6.68 -14.44 -2.27
C PRO A 28 5.34 -15.12 -2.58
N ARG A 29 4.74 -15.84 -1.62
CA ARG A 29 3.44 -16.51 -1.81
C ARG A 29 2.31 -15.50 -2.03
N ILE A 30 2.29 -14.43 -1.24
CA ILE A 30 1.29 -13.37 -1.39
C ILE A 30 1.41 -12.70 -2.78
N MET A 31 2.62 -12.29 -3.16
CA MET A 31 2.85 -11.47 -4.36
C MET A 31 2.82 -12.28 -5.66
N MET A 32 3.23 -13.55 -5.64
CA MET A 32 3.27 -14.39 -6.84
C MET A 32 2.04 -15.27 -6.99
N GLU A 33 1.49 -15.80 -5.90
CA GLU A 33 0.39 -16.77 -5.92
C GLU A 33 -0.96 -16.15 -5.55
N GLY A 34 -0.97 -14.93 -5.00
CA GLY A 34 -2.19 -14.24 -4.57
C GLY A 34 -2.79 -14.77 -3.27
N GLU A 35 -2.02 -15.51 -2.47
CA GLU A 35 -2.45 -16.06 -1.17
C GLU A 35 -2.45 -14.95 -0.09
N MET A 36 -3.44 -14.03 -0.15
CA MET A 36 -3.48 -12.81 0.67
C MET A 36 -3.48 -13.05 2.18
N ASP A 37 -3.94 -14.23 2.62
CA ASP A 37 -4.01 -14.64 4.03
C ASP A 37 -2.75 -15.35 4.52
N ALA A 38 -1.73 -15.53 3.67
CA ALA A 38 -0.50 -16.25 4.01
C ALA A 38 0.36 -15.54 5.07
N GLY A 39 0.17 -14.23 5.27
CA GLY A 39 0.91 -13.45 6.26
C GLY A 39 0.84 -11.94 6.02
N ALA A 40 1.69 -11.20 6.73
CA ALA A 40 1.75 -9.75 6.61
C ALA A 40 2.41 -9.32 5.28
N TRP A 41 1.83 -8.31 4.62
CA TRP A 41 2.38 -7.66 3.44
C TRP A 41 2.16 -6.14 3.48
N SER A 42 3.03 -5.39 2.79
CA SER A 42 2.97 -3.92 2.79
C SER A 42 1.88 -3.40 1.86
N CYS A 43 0.93 -2.66 2.42
CA CYS A 43 -0.05 -1.87 1.66
C CYS A 43 -0.32 -0.56 2.41
N GLY A 44 -0.10 0.58 1.74
CA GLY A 44 -0.39 1.89 2.32
C GLY A 44 -1.85 2.30 2.15
N MET A 45 -2.34 3.22 2.99
CA MET A 45 -3.70 3.77 2.89
C MET A 45 -4.01 4.39 1.52
N VAL A 46 -2.97 4.81 0.77
CA VAL A 46 -3.07 5.32 -0.60
C VAL A 46 -3.74 4.32 -1.57
N ALA A 47 -3.74 3.02 -1.25
CA ALA A 47 -4.47 2.02 -2.03
C ALA A 47 -5.97 2.36 -2.19
N GLY A 48 -6.56 3.05 -1.22
CA GLY A 48 -7.95 3.53 -1.31
C GLY A 48 -8.20 4.59 -2.40
N LEU A 49 -7.14 5.14 -3.01
CA LEU A 49 -7.21 6.09 -4.13
C LEU A 49 -6.90 5.44 -5.49
N ILE A 50 -6.51 4.16 -5.50
CA ILE A 50 -6.15 3.42 -6.73
C ILE A 50 -7.36 2.61 -7.19
N HIS A 51 -7.83 2.88 -8.41
CA HIS A 51 -9.06 2.28 -8.96
C HIS A 51 -8.86 1.64 -10.34
N ASP A 52 -7.63 1.63 -10.83
CA ASP A 52 -7.23 1.11 -12.14
C ASP A 52 -5.84 0.45 -12.07
N ILE A 53 -5.45 -0.22 -13.16
CA ILE A 53 -4.16 -0.93 -13.28
C ILE A 53 -3.52 -0.53 -14.62
N PRO A 54 -2.96 0.70 -14.73
CA PRO A 54 -2.29 1.16 -15.94
C PRO A 54 -0.90 0.54 -16.12
N THR A 55 -0.31 0.70 -17.31
CA THR A 55 1.14 0.46 -17.46
C THR A 55 1.93 1.51 -16.68
N CYS A 56 3.18 1.21 -16.32
CA CYS A 56 4.03 2.20 -15.63
C CYS A 56 4.17 3.51 -16.42
N LYS A 57 4.22 3.41 -17.76
CA LYS A 57 4.29 4.59 -18.62
C LYS A 57 3.02 5.42 -18.52
N ASP A 58 1.86 4.80 -18.69
CA ASP A 58 0.57 5.49 -18.68
C ASP A 58 0.27 6.11 -17.30
N LEU A 59 0.67 5.44 -16.22
CA LEU A 59 0.58 5.97 -14.86
C LEU A 59 1.34 7.28 -14.72
N ILE A 60 2.62 7.29 -15.12
CA ILE A 60 3.48 8.47 -15.00
C ILE A 60 2.99 9.59 -15.91
N ASP A 61 2.62 9.28 -17.16
CA ASP A 61 2.10 10.27 -18.11
C ASP A 61 0.82 10.91 -17.59
N THR A 62 -0.07 10.12 -16.99
CA THR A 62 -1.31 10.60 -16.38
C THR A 62 -1.02 11.51 -15.19
N ILE A 63 -0.12 11.12 -14.28
CA ILE A 63 0.27 11.95 -13.12
C ILE A 63 0.82 13.30 -13.60
N MET A 64 1.74 13.30 -14.58
CA MET A 64 2.34 14.53 -15.09
C MET A 64 1.30 15.42 -15.79
N THR A 65 0.42 14.82 -16.60
CA THR A 65 -0.66 15.56 -17.28
C THR A 65 -1.64 16.19 -16.28
N GLN A 66 -2.05 15.43 -15.25
CA GLN A 66 -2.95 15.92 -14.22
C GLN A 66 -2.29 17.03 -13.38
N ALA A 67 -1.01 16.90 -13.05
CA ALA A 67 -0.26 17.94 -12.34
C ALA A 67 -0.20 19.25 -13.16
N ASP A 68 0.10 19.16 -14.47
CA ASP A 68 0.10 20.32 -15.36
C ASP A 68 -1.29 20.99 -15.44
N GLN A 69 -2.36 20.19 -15.52
CA GLN A 69 -3.74 20.71 -15.51
C GLN A 69 -4.08 21.41 -14.19
N ILE A 70 -3.70 20.84 -13.05
CA ILE A 70 -3.90 21.45 -11.74
C ILE A 70 -3.20 22.81 -11.69
N ILE A 71 -1.92 22.87 -12.06
CA ILE A 71 -1.14 24.10 -11.99
C ILE A 71 -1.68 25.16 -12.95
N ARG A 72 -1.85 24.79 -14.23
CA ARG A 72 -2.12 25.77 -15.29
C ARG A 72 -3.58 26.18 -15.38
N GLN A 73 -4.50 25.31 -14.98
CA GLN A 73 -5.94 25.55 -15.10
C GLN A 73 -6.56 25.82 -13.74
N ARG A 74 -6.51 24.86 -12.81
CA ARG A 74 -7.20 24.98 -11.51
C ARG A 74 -6.62 26.11 -10.67
N LEU A 75 -5.30 26.14 -10.48
CA LEU A 75 -4.65 27.15 -9.64
C LEU A 75 -4.68 28.53 -10.28
N THR A 76 -4.35 28.64 -11.57
CA THR A 76 -4.48 29.91 -12.30
C THR A 76 -5.92 30.44 -12.31
N GLY A 77 -6.92 29.55 -12.37
CA GLY A 77 -8.33 29.92 -12.28
C GLY A 77 -8.69 30.68 -11.01
N PHE A 78 -8.00 30.43 -9.89
CA PHE A 78 -8.19 31.21 -8.66
C PHE A 78 -7.58 32.61 -8.72
N LEU A 79 -6.60 32.86 -9.60
CA LEU A 79 -5.99 34.19 -9.76
C LEU A 79 -6.79 35.08 -10.72
N ASN A 80 -7.55 34.47 -11.63
CA ASN A 80 -8.35 35.17 -12.63
C ASN A 80 -9.81 35.40 -12.18
N ALA A 81 -10.16 35.01 -10.95
CA ALA A 81 -11.50 35.13 -10.38
C ALA A 81 -11.71 36.46 -9.65
#